data_AF-A0A7S0ADV2-F1
#
_entry.id   AF-A0A7S0ADV2-F1
#
_cell.length_a   1.000
_cell.length_b   1.000
_cell.length_c   1.000
_cell.angle_alpha   90.00
_cell.angle_beta   90.00
_cell.angle_gamma   90.00
#
_symmetry.space_group_name_H-M   'P 1'
#
loop_
_entity.id
_entity.type
_entity.pdbx_description
1 polymer ?
#
loop_
_entity_poly.entity_id
_entity_poly.type
_entity_poly.pdbx_seq_one_letter_code
_entity_poly.pdbx_strand_id
1 'polypeptide(L)'
;HVTTAQLHQLSAVETQSHLEHIGPALLRLDQEIAALPPQDKVEYLTAMRRCPPTSAMANANAIPGIPQEPWDCYRTAYLEREGHDAAAAAQKLCKYWRIKQSVFGAEAYCPHASTGPTGTGEMTLAQCFSQSELASYMDHSPFHVLEERDGAGRAILFLDPNRRDLVKFPTNSAMKSLFYMFQILTSDLVVRRRGFVMIVNMKIPSKKYARSPIRALL
;
A
#
# COMPACT_ATOMS: atom_id res chain seq x y z
N HIS A 1 -1.24 -34.59 -1.39
CA HIS A 1 0.05 -33.86 -1.48
C HIS A 1 0.13 -33.18 -2.84
N VAL A 2 0.13 -31.84 -2.88
CA VAL A 2 0.40 -31.08 -4.11
C VAL A 2 1.90 -30.86 -4.16
N THR A 3 2.54 -31.21 -5.27
CA THR A 3 3.99 -31.03 -5.45
C THR A 3 4.30 -29.57 -5.82
N THR A 4 5.52 -29.11 -5.52
CA THR A 4 5.98 -27.76 -5.89
C THR A 4 5.86 -27.50 -7.40
N ALA A 5 6.12 -28.54 -8.22
CA ALA A 5 5.96 -28.47 -9.68
C ALA A 5 4.49 -28.26 -10.11
N GLN A 6 3.53 -28.92 -9.43
CA GLN A 6 2.10 -28.71 -9.67
C GLN A 6 1.65 -27.31 -9.24
N LEU A 7 2.21 -26.77 -8.14
CA LEU A 7 1.99 -25.38 -7.72
C LEU A 7 2.49 -24.38 -8.77
N HIS A 8 3.67 -24.62 -9.37
CA HIS A 8 4.19 -23.76 -10.44
C HIS A 8 3.38 -23.85 -11.73
N GLN A 9 2.90 -25.03 -12.12
CA GLN A 9 2.04 -25.19 -13.31
C GLN A 9 0.67 -24.54 -13.11
N LEU A 10 0.03 -24.71 -11.95
CA LEU A 10 -1.22 -24.02 -11.62
C LEU A 10 -1.03 -22.50 -11.59
N SER A 11 0.08 -22.02 -11.01
CA SER A 11 0.43 -20.61 -11.05
C SER A 11 0.59 -20.11 -12.49
N ALA A 12 1.25 -20.86 -13.38
CA ALA A 12 1.51 -20.43 -14.75
C ALA A 12 0.22 -20.33 -15.59
N VAL A 13 -0.68 -21.32 -15.49
CA VAL A 13 -1.97 -21.32 -16.18
C VAL A 13 -2.88 -20.21 -15.65
N GLU A 14 -2.91 -19.99 -14.33
CA GLU A 14 -3.62 -18.85 -13.73
C GLU A 14 -3.05 -17.52 -14.22
N THR A 15 -1.71 -17.40 -14.34
CA THR A 15 -1.07 -16.16 -14.80
C THR A 15 -1.49 -15.82 -16.24
N GLN A 16 -1.57 -16.82 -17.13
CA GLN A 16 -1.88 -16.59 -18.54
C GLN A 16 -3.35 -16.21 -18.77
N SER A 17 -4.30 -16.88 -18.10
CA SER A 17 -5.72 -16.48 -18.13
C SER A 17 -5.94 -15.10 -17.50
N HIS A 18 -5.20 -14.78 -16.43
CA HIS A 18 -5.27 -13.49 -15.77
C HIS A 18 -4.83 -12.34 -16.70
N LEU A 19 -3.79 -12.57 -17.52
CA LEU A 19 -3.27 -11.57 -18.46
C LEU A 19 -4.23 -11.24 -19.62
N GLU A 20 -5.07 -12.17 -20.06
CA GLU A 20 -6.03 -11.90 -21.14
C GLU A 20 -7.23 -11.06 -20.68
N HIS A 21 -7.65 -11.21 -19.43
CA HIS A 21 -8.79 -10.47 -18.87
C HIS A 21 -8.42 -9.10 -18.29
N ILE A 22 -7.14 -8.91 -17.95
CA ILE A 22 -6.71 -7.69 -17.28
C ILE A 22 -6.71 -6.46 -18.19
N GLY A 23 -6.38 -6.63 -19.48
CA GLY A 23 -6.30 -5.53 -20.44
C GLY A 23 -7.63 -4.77 -20.57
N PRO A 24 -8.75 -5.44 -20.91
CA PRO A 24 -10.06 -4.80 -20.94
C PRO A 24 -10.50 -4.20 -19.60
N ALA A 25 -10.16 -4.82 -18.47
CA ALA A 25 -10.48 -4.31 -17.14
C ALA A 25 -9.70 -3.02 -16.82
N LEU A 26 -8.42 -2.95 -17.19
CA LEU A 26 -7.58 -1.76 -17.04
C LEU A 26 -8.09 -0.60 -17.91
N LEU A 27 -8.54 -0.89 -19.14
CA LEU A 27 -9.16 0.12 -20.01
C LEU A 27 -10.44 0.70 -19.39
N ARG A 28 -11.32 -0.17 -18.85
CA ARG A 28 -12.52 0.28 -18.14
C ARG A 28 -12.17 1.09 -16.89
N LEU A 29 -11.15 0.68 -16.14
CA LEU A 29 -10.66 1.44 -14.98
C LEU A 29 -10.27 2.87 -15.37
N ASP A 30 -9.55 3.05 -16.48
CA ASP A 30 -9.20 4.40 -16.96
C ASP A 30 -10.44 5.23 -17.32
N GLN A 31 -11.44 4.61 -17.94
CA GLN A 31 -12.71 5.28 -18.26
C GLN A 31 -13.46 5.71 -17.00
N GLU A 32 -13.53 4.83 -16.00
CA GLU A 32 -14.18 5.11 -14.72
C GLU A 32 -13.45 6.23 -13.96
N ILE A 33 -12.12 6.20 -13.90
CA ILE A 33 -11.33 7.29 -13.33
C ILE A 33 -11.56 8.59 -14.10
N ALA A 34 -11.63 8.54 -15.43
CA ALA A 34 -11.92 9.71 -16.25
C ALA A 34 -13.34 10.26 -16.01
N ALA A 35 -14.31 9.41 -15.64
CA ALA A 35 -15.68 9.82 -15.32
C ALA A 35 -15.83 10.43 -13.90
N LEU A 36 -14.92 10.14 -12.97
CA LEU A 36 -14.98 10.68 -11.61
C LEU A 36 -14.92 12.23 -11.58
N PRO A 37 -15.55 12.89 -10.59
CA PRO A 37 -15.42 14.32 -10.39
C PRO A 37 -13.94 14.77 -10.25
N PRO A 38 -13.55 15.96 -10.77
CA PRO A 38 -12.15 16.41 -10.72
C PRO A 38 -11.53 16.37 -9.33
N GLN A 39 -12.27 16.76 -8.30
CA GLN A 39 -11.80 16.77 -6.91
C GLN A 39 -11.47 15.37 -6.35
N ASP A 40 -12.08 14.32 -6.89
CA ASP A 40 -11.87 12.97 -6.40
C ASP A 40 -10.65 12.31 -7.06
N LYS A 41 -10.27 12.72 -8.27
CA LYS A 41 -9.15 12.12 -9.03
C LYS A 41 -7.89 12.98 -9.14
N VAL A 42 -7.91 14.23 -8.68
CA VAL A 42 -6.78 15.17 -8.85
C VAL A 42 -5.45 14.63 -8.30
N GLU A 43 -5.48 13.99 -7.14
CA GLU A 43 -4.27 13.46 -6.49
C GLU A 43 -3.75 12.21 -7.22
N TYR A 44 -4.66 11.35 -7.71
CA TYR A 44 -4.28 10.24 -8.59
C TYR A 44 -3.65 10.74 -9.90
N LEU A 45 -4.28 11.68 -10.58
CA LEU A 45 -3.74 12.24 -11.83
C LEU A 45 -2.42 12.99 -11.61
N THR A 46 -2.22 13.59 -10.44
CA THR A 46 -0.95 14.22 -10.07
C THR A 46 0.13 13.16 -9.82
N ALA A 47 -0.19 12.06 -9.16
CA ALA A 47 0.71 10.91 -9.03
C ALA A 47 1.12 10.38 -10.41
N MET A 48 0.16 10.18 -11.32
CA MET A 48 0.43 9.69 -12.67
C MET A 48 1.30 10.63 -13.50
N ARG A 49 1.22 11.94 -13.27
CA ARG A 49 2.10 12.91 -13.94
C ARG A 49 3.52 12.93 -13.36
N ARG A 50 3.64 12.82 -12.04
CA ARG A 50 4.94 12.88 -11.34
C ARG A 50 5.71 11.56 -11.42
N CYS A 51 4.99 10.46 -11.55
CA CYS A 51 5.53 9.12 -11.64
C CYS A 51 4.75 8.36 -12.72
N PRO A 52 5.06 8.61 -14.01
CA PRO A 52 4.32 8.00 -15.09
C PRO A 52 4.45 6.47 -15.10
N PRO A 53 3.37 5.75 -15.46
CA PRO A 53 3.45 4.30 -15.67
C PRO A 53 4.53 3.95 -16.69
N THR A 54 5.28 2.91 -16.40
CA THR A 54 6.46 2.52 -17.17
C THR A 54 6.13 2.11 -18.61
N SER A 55 4.89 1.67 -18.86
CA SER A 55 4.34 1.44 -20.21
C SER A 55 4.36 2.68 -21.10
N ALA A 56 4.35 3.89 -20.53
CA ALA A 56 4.49 5.15 -21.27
C ALA A 56 5.96 5.52 -21.57
N MET A 57 6.94 4.93 -20.85
CA MET A 57 8.38 5.20 -21.01
C MET A 57 9.12 4.14 -21.84
N ALA A 58 8.49 2.99 -22.10
CA ALA A 58 9.08 1.83 -22.77
C ALA A 58 9.59 2.10 -24.20
N ASN A 59 9.17 3.19 -24.86
CA ASN A 59 9.46 3.42 -26.28
C ASN A 59 10.66 4.32 -26.58
N ALA A 60 11.36 4.90 -25.59
CA ALA A 60 12.47 5.83 -25.88
C ALA A 60 13.81 5.52 -25.21
N ASN A 61 13.85 5.00 -23.98
CA ASN A 61 15.12 4.89 -23.20
C ASN A 61 15.16 3.70 -22.21
N ALA A 62 14.47 2.59 -22.49
CA ALA A 62 14.48 1.45 -21.58
C ALA A 62 15.91 0.88 -21.43
N ILE A 63 16.51 1.04 -20.23
CA ILE A 63 17.80 0.41 -19.90
C ILE A 63 17.55 -1.09 -19.73
N PRO A 64 18.18 -1.97 -20.54
CA PRO A 64 18.04 -3.41 -20.39
C PRO A 64 18.54 -3.87 -19.02
N GLY A 65 17.73 -4.63 -18.28
CA GLY A 65 18.13 -5.27 -17.03
C GLY A 65 17.77 -4.54 -15.73
N ILE A 66 17.17 -3.34 -15.80
CA ILE A 66 16.53 -2.73 -14.62
C ILE A 66 15.11 -3.28 -14.53
N PRO A 67 14.72 -3.96 -13.43
CA PRO A 67 13.34 -4.40 -13.21
C PRO A 67 12.42 -3.18 -13.33
N GLN A 68 11.59 -3.20 -14.35
CA GLN A 68 10.66 -2.12 -14.64
C GLN A 68 9.51 -2.21 -13.65
N GLU A 69 9.33 -1.17 -12.83
CA GLU A 69 8.27 -1.13 -11.83
C GLU A 69 6.89 -1.04 -12.49
N PRO A 70 5.94 -1.93 -12.18
CA PRO A 70 4.63 -1.89 -12.80
C PRO A 70 3.74 -0.99 -11.94
N TRP A 71 3.54 0.27 -12.32
CA TRP A 71 2.39 1.07 -11.84
C TRP A 71 1.05 0.34 -12.04
N ASP A 72 1.03 -0.56 -13.01
CA ASP A 72 -0.04 -1.52 -13.23
C ASP A 72 -0.28 -2.41 -11.99
N CYS A 73 0.67 -2.57 -11.07
CA CYS A 73 0.50 -3.37 -9.85
C CYS A 73 -0.58 -2.80 -8.93
N TYR A 74 -0.64 -1.47 -8.74
CA TYR A 74 -1.68 -0.85 -7.92
C TYR A 74 -3.03 -0.95 -8.62
N ARG A 75 -3.08 -0.61 -9.91
CA ARG A 75 -4.32 -0.68 -10.71
C ARG A 75 -4.89 -2.10 -10.71
N THR A 76 -4.02 -3.08 -10.95
CA THR A 76 -4.34 -4.50 -10.93
C THR A 76 -4.77 -4.95 -9.54
N ALA A 77 -4.03 -4.60 -8.49
CA ALA A 77 -4.36 -5.00 -7.12
C ALA A 77 -5.73 -4.46 -6.67
N TYR A 78 -6.07 -3.22 -7.04
CA TYR A 78 -7.41 -2.69 -6.76
C TYR A 78 -8.48 -3.37 -7.62
N LEU A 79 -8.22 -3.67 -8.89
CA LEU A 79 -9.16 -4.45 -9.71
C LEU A 79 -9.38 -5.86 -9.14
N GLU A 80 -8.33 -6.61 -8.84
CA GLU A 80 -8.40 -7.94 -8.23
C GLU A 80 -9.21 -7.90 -6.92
N ARG A 81 -8.92 -6.92 -6.06
CA ARG A 81 -9.60 -6.75 -4.77
C ARG A 81 -11.09 -6.47 -4.91
N GLU A 82 -11.49 -5.73 -5.95
CA GLU A 82 -12.88 -5.40 -6.23
C GLU A 82 -13.55 -6.39 -7.19
N GLY A 83 -12.96 -7.58 -7.41
CA GLY A 83 -13.55 -8.59 -8.30
C GLY A 83 -13.67 -8.10 -9.75
N HIS A 84 -12.75 -7.26 -10.19
CA HIS A 84 -12.71 -6.57 -11.49
C HIS A 84 -13.85 -5.58 -11.74
N ASP A 85 -14.53 -5.09 -10.70
CA ASP A 85 -15.39 -3.91 -10.78
C ASP A 85 -14.53 -2.65 -10.94
N ALA A 86 -14.48 -2.13 -12.18
CA ALA A 86 -13.70 -0.97 -12.55
C ALA A 86 -14.13 0.32 -11.82
N ALA A 87 -15.43 0.49 -11.55
CA ALA A 87 -15.95 1.69 -10.92
C ALA A 87 -15.58 1.72 -9.43
N ALA A 88 -15.77 0.60 -8.73
CA ALA A 88 -15.36 0.45 -7.34
C ALA A 88 -13.84 0.60 -7.18
N ALA A 89 -13.07 -0.02 -8.09
CA ALA A 89 -11.61 0.09 -8.11
C ALA A 89 -11.15 1.53 -8.36
N ALA A 90 -11.76 2.26 -9.30
CA ALA A 90 -11.46 3.67 -9.58
C ALA A 90 -11.64 4.53 -8.33
N GLN A 91 -12.79 4.42 -7.67
CA GLN A 91 -13.08 5.18 -6.44
C GLN A 91 -12.07 4.90 -5.33
N LYS A 92 -11.73 3.62 -5.11
CA LYS A 92 -10.79 3.21 -4.05
C LYS A 92 -9.36 3.62 -4.36
N LEU A 93 -8.92 3.50 -5.61
CA LEU A 93 -7.59 3.92 -6.05
C LEU A 93 -7.42 5.43 -5.92
N CYS A 94 -8.38 6.22 -6.40
CA CYS A 94 -8.35 7.67 -6.26
C CYS A 94 -8.41 8.12 -4.78
N LYS A 95 -9.26 7.48 -3.96
CA LYS A 95 -9.30 7.71 -2.52
C LYS A 95 -7.96 7.39 -1.84
N TYR A 96 -7.29 6.30 -2.23
CA TYR A 96 -5.97 5.94 -1.71
C TYR A 96 -4.95 7.06 -1.94
N TRP A 97 -4.85 7.57 -3.16
CA TRP A 97 -3.92 8.67 -3.47
C TRP A 97 -4.25 9.96 -2.72
N ARG A 98 -5.54 10.26 -2.54
CA ARG A 98 -5.95 11.40 -1.70
C ARG A 98 -5.52 11.24 -0.24
N ILE A 99 -5.68 10.05 0.35
CA ILE A 99 -5.24 9.80 1.73
C ILE A 99 -3.71 9.80 1.80
N LYS A 100 -3.02 9.23 0.81
CA LYS A 100 -1.56 9.25 0.76
C LYS A 100 -1.04 10.70 0.69
N GLN A 101 -1.66 11.55 -0.13
CA GLN A 101 -1.35 12.97 -0.19
C GLN A 101 -1.59 13.66 1.15
N SER A 102 -2.69 13.37 1.85
CA SER A 102 -2.99 14.04 3.12
C SER A 102 -2.03 13.64 4.25
N VAL A 103 -1.42 12.46 4.18
CA VAL A 103 -0.44 11.96 5.15
C VAL A 103 0.98 12.40 4.81
N PHE A 104 1.41 12.24 3.57
CA PHE A 104 2.79 12.49 3.15
C PHE A 104 3.01 13.88 2.55
N GLY A 105 1.95 14.65 2.31
CA GLY A 105 2.04 15.96 1.66
C GLY A 105 2.69 15.85 0.28
N ALA A 106 3.68 16.71 0.01
CA ALA A 106 4.41 16.70 -1.26
C ALA A 106 5.21 15.40 -1.49
N GLU A 107 5.59 14.70 -0.42
CA GLU A 107 6.37 13.45 -0.47
C GLU A 107 5.51 12.25 -0.92
N ALA A 108 4.19 12.40 -0.96
CA ALA A 108 3.27 11.35 -1.41
C ALA A 108 3.57 10.85 -2.83
N TYR A 109 4.18 11.73 -3.63
CA TYR A 109 4.50 11.54 -5.05
C TYR A 109 5.99 11.32 -5.30
N CYS A 110 6.78 11.04 -4.27
CA CYS A 110 8.22 10.88 -4.45
C CYS A 110 8.53 9.67 -5.34
N PRO A 111 9.16 9.86 -6.52
CA PRO A 111 9.53 8.77 -7.43
C PRO A 111 10.65 7.87 -6.88
N HIS A 112 11.25 8.24 -5.73
CA HIS A 112 12.36 7.51 -5.13
C HIS A 112 11.94 6.18 -4.49
N ALA A 113 10.63 5.89 -4.39
CA ALA A 113 10.10 4.57 -4.03
C ALA A 113 10.59 3.43 -4.96
N SER A 114 11.28 3.78 -6.05
CA SER A 114 11.91 2.89 -7.04
C SER A 114 13.09 2.02 -6.55
N THR A 115 13.41 1.97 -5.26
CA THR A 115 14.58 1.19 -4.76
C THR A 115 14.30 0.35 -3.52
N GLY A 116 13.03 0.03 -3.25
CA GLY A 116 12.75 -1.13 -2.41
C GLY A 116 13.41 -2.38 -3.02
N PRO A 117 13.84 -3.37 -2.21
CA PRO A 117 14.55 -4.57 -2.69
C PRO A 117 13.76 -5.38 -3.74
N THR A 118 12.47 -5.13 -3.85
CA THR A 118 11.53 -5.75 -4.78
C THR A 118 11.38 -5.02 -6.10
N GLY A 119 11.80 -3.74 -6.21
CA GLY A 119 11.53 -2.91 -7.39
C GLY A 119 10.03 -2.88 -7.72
N THR A 120 9.18 -2.57 -6.72
CA THR A 120 7.70 -2.55 -6.83
C THR A 120 7.06 -1.18 -6.51
N GLY A 121 7.86 -0.12 -6.34
CA GLY A 121 7.40 1.23 -6.02
C GLY A 121 7.09 1.36 -4.52
N GLU A 122 7.74 0.52 -3.74
CA GLU A 122 7.64 0.43 -2.30
C GLU A 122 8.45 1.55 -1.65
N MET A 123 7.79 2.39 -0.84
CA MET A 123 8.51 3.32 0.01
C MET A 123 9.38 2.53 1.00
N THR A 124 10.67 2.83 1.05
CA THR A 124 11.55 2.29 2.08
C THR A 124 11.32 3.01 3.41
N LEU A 125 11.68 2.39 4.54
CA LEU A 125 11.62 3.05 5.86
C LEU A 125 12.34 4.41 5.85
N ALA A 126 13.52 4.46 5.22
CA ALA A 126 14.33 5.68 5.12
C ALA A 126 13.66 6.79 4.28
N GLN A 127 12.70 6.44 3.42
CA GLN A 127 11.92 7.41 2.63
C GLN A 127 10.64 7.85 3.35
N CYS A 128 10.10 7.01 4.22
CA CYS A 128 8.92 7.35 5.02
C CYS A 128 9.24 8.34 6.15
N PHE A 129 10.48 8.33 6.65
CA PHE A 129 10.86 9.01 7.88
C PHE A 129 12.14 9.82 7.72
N SER A 130 12.17 11.00 8.33
CA SER A 130 13.45 11.67 8.59
C SER A 130 14.32 10.83 9.53
N GLN A 131 15.64 11.09 9.56
CA GLN A 131 16.58 10.30 10.38
C GLN A 131 16.21 10.28 11.87
N SER A 132 15.72 11.40 12.41
CA SER A 132 15.26 11.50 13.80
C SER A 132 13.94 10.77 14.06
N GLU A 133 13.01 10.80 13.09
CA GLU A 133 11.77 10.03 13.14
C GLU A 133 12.03 8.53 13.04
N LEU A 134 13.02 8.10 12.25
CA LEU A 134 13.35 6.68 12.10
C LEU A 134 13.87 6.09 13.42
N ALA A 135 14.75 6.79 14.13
CA ALA A 135 15.18 6.37 15.46
C ALA A 135 14.00 6.25 16.42
N SER A 136 13.11 7.25 16.42
CA SER A 136 11.89 7.24 17.24
C SER A 136 10.94 6.11 16.85
N TYR A 137 10.85 5.78 15.56
CA TYR A 137 10.05 4.67 15.04
C TYR A 137 10.59 3.32 15.52
N MET A 138 11.90 3.09 15.48
CA MET A 138 12.49 1.83 15.92
C MET A 138 12.25 1.57 17.42
N ASP A 139 12.34 2.62 18.24
CA ASP A 139 12.16 2.49 19.69
C ASP A 139 10.69 2.52 20.12
N HIS A 140 9.84 3.24 19.40
CA HIS A 140 8.49 3.62 19.83
C HIS A 140 7.38 3.33 18.81
N SER A 141 7.64 2.51 17.77
CA SER A 141 6.59 2.09 16.83
C SER A 141 5.46 1.43 17.62
N PRO A 142 4.21 1.89 17.47
CA PRO A 142 3.07 1.23 18.06
C PRO A 142 2.58 0.05 17.22
N PHE A 143 3.15 -0.17 16.03
CA PHE A 143 2.74 -1.21 15.09
C PHE A 143 3.77 -2.33 15.01
N HIS A 144 3.30 -3.57 15.10
CA HIS A 144 4.10 -4.78 14.96
C HIS A 144 3.37 -5.79 14.10
N VAL A 145 4.03 -6.35 13.09
CA VAL A 145 3.52 -7.54 12.40
C VAL A 145 4.02 -8.75 13.19
N LEU A 146 3.10 -9.58 13.67
CA LEU A 146 3.47 -10.81 14.37
C LEU A 146 3.93 -11.86 13.36
N GLU A 147 4.86 -12.73 13.78
CA GLU A 147 5.34 -13.84 12.95
C GLU A 147 4.24 -14.90 12.78
N GLU A 148 3.38 -15.04 13.79
CA GLU A 148 2.24 -15.93 13.77
C GLU A 148 1.12 -15.43 12.86
N ARG A 149 0.42 -16.40 12.25
CA ARG A 149 -0.80 -16.17 11.49
C ARG A 149 -2.00 -16.64 12.27
N ASP A 150 -3.17 -16.10 11.95
CA ASP A 150 -4.40 -16.60 12.52
C ASP A 150 -4.79 -17.97 11.94
N GLY A 151 -5.88 -18.57 12.46
CA GLY A 151 -6.36 -19.88 11.98
C GLY A 151 -6.75 -19.92 10.49
N ALA A 152 -6.91 -18.77 9.84
CA ALA A 152 -7.19 -18.65 8.40
C ALA A 152 -5.93 -18.34 7.57
N GLY A 153 -4.75 -18.25 8.18
CA GLY A 153 -3.49 -17.90 7.52
C GLY A 153 -3.32 -16.41 7.22
N ARG A 154 -4.13 -15.54 7.83
CA ARG A 154 -4.01 -14.08 7.70
C ARG A 154 -2.88 -13.56 8.58
N ALA A 155 -2.15 -12.57 8.08
CA ALA A 155 -1.15 -11.86 8.90
C ALA A 155 -1.83 -11.11 10.05
N ILE A 156 -1.10 -10.94 11.15
CA ILE A 156 -1.62 -10.24 12.34
C ILE A 156 -0.80 -8.95 12.54
N LEU A 157 -1.48 -7.81 12.44
CA LEU A 157 -0.96 -6.50 12.78
C LEU A 157 -1.37 -6.15 14.22
N PHE A 158 -0.43 -6.16 15.15
CA PHE A 158 -0.63 -5.74 16.53
C PHE A 158 -0.35 -4.24 16.68
N LEU A 159 -1.34 -3.51 17.20
CA LEU A 159 -1.27 -2.09 17.52
C LEU A 159 -1.29 -1.91 19.04
N ASP A 160 -0.20 -1.39 19.60
CA ASP A 160 -0.14 -0.95 20.99
C ASP A 160 0.05 0.57 21.07
N PRO A 161 -1.03 1.34 21.23
CA PRO A 161 -0.95 2.79 21.38
C PRO A 161 -0.07 3.21 22.55
N ASN A 162 0.06 2.40 23.61
CA ASN A 162 0.79 2.81 24.82
C ASN A 162 2.28 2.99 24.60
N ARG A 163 2.86 2.22 23.66
CA ARG A 163 4.27 2.32 23.26
C ARG A 163 4.61 3.65 22.60
N ARG A 164 3.60 4.34 22.07
CA ARG A 164 3.79 5.60 21.37
C ARG A 164 4.11 6.73 22.34
N ASP A 165 5.25 7.36 22.14
CA ASP A 165 5.57 8.67 22.71
C ASP A 165 4.96 9.75 21.81
N LEU A 166 3.96 10.50 22.28
CA LEU A 166 3.29 11.52 21.46
C LEU A 166 4.18 12.74 21.15
N VAL A 167 5.23 12.96 21.96
CA VAL A 167 6.18 14.07 21.78
C VAL A 167 7.20 13.69 20.71
N LYS A 168 7.76 12.48 20.79
CA LYS A 168 8.77 11.99 19.83
C LYS A 168 8.15 11.42 18.55
N PHE A 169 6.92 10.92 18.62
CA PHE A 169 6.24 10.23 17.55
C PHE A 169 4.82 10.81 17.34
N PRO A 170 4.73 11.94 16.63
CA PRO A 170 3.47 12.64 16.40
C PRO A 170 2.52 11.85 15.50
N THR A 171 1.27 12.31 15.37
CA THR A 171 0.22 11.54 14.69
C THR A 171 0.53 11.36 13.22
N ASN A 172 1.19 12.33 12.60
CA ASN A 172 1.61 12.18 11.22
C ASN A 172 2.61 11.02 11.05
N SER A 173 3.65 10.95 11.88
CA SER A 173 4.63 9.85 11.82
C SER A 173 3.98 8.49 12.11
N ALA A 174 2.97 8.42 12.98
CA ALA A 174 2.18 7.22 13.18
C ALA A 174 1.34 6.83 11.94
N MET A 175 0.76 7.80 11.24
CA MET A 175 0.05 7.53 9.98
C MET A 175 1.01 7.08 8.88
N LYS A 176 2.19 7.72 8.74
CA LYS A 176 3.24 7.29 7.80
C LYS A 176 3.68 5.85 8.10
N SER A 177 3.85 5.51 9.38
CA SER A 177 4.14 4.15 9.83
C SER A 177 3.05 3.15 9.46
N LEU A 178 1.78 3.50 9.68
CA LEU A 178 0.67 2.63 9.31
C LEU A 178 0.63 2.37 7.80
N PHE A 179 0.86 3.41 7.00
CA PHE A 179 0.98 3.28 5.54
C PHE A 179 2.12 2.34 5.14
N TYR A 180 3.30 2.51 5.76
CA TYR A 180 4.45 1.64 5.52
C TYR A 180 4.14 0.18 5.89
N MET A 181 3.48 -0.06 7.04
CA MET A 181 3.08 -1.41 7.45
C MET A 181 2.08 -2.04 6.47
N PHE A 182 1.09 -1.27 6.00
CA PHE A 182 0.16 -1.77 4.98
C PHE A 182 0.88 -2.13 3.69
N GLN A 183 1.85 -1.32 3.27
CA GLN A 183 2.65 -1.62 2.10
C GLN A 183 3.37 -2.97 2.25
N ILE A 184 4.10 -3.19 3.36
CA ILE A 184 4.77 -4.47 3.65
C ILE A 184 3.76 -5.63 3.62
N LEU A 185 2.63 -5.46 4.31
CA LEU A 185 1.59 -6.49 4.38
C LEU A 185 1.04 -6.81 3.00
N THR A 186 0.85 -5.82 2.13
CA THR A 186 0.35 -6.04 0.77
C THR A 186 1.38 -6.61 -0.20
N SER A 187 2.66 -6.60 0.13
CA SER A 187 3.69 -7.29 -0.67
C SER A 187 3.56 -8.82 -0.56
N ASP A 188 2.99 -9.33 0.54
CA ASP A 188 2.67 -10.75 0.71
C ASP A 188 1.41 -11.15 -0.09
N LEU A 189 1.59 -12.08 -1.04
CA LEU A 189 0.53 -12.66 -1.86
C LEU A 189 -0.61 -13.29 -1.04
N VAL A 190 -0.28 -13.95 0.07
CA VAL A 190 -1.28 -14.57 0.95
C VAL A 190 -2.14 -13.49 1.61
N VAL A 191 -1.52 -12.41 2.07
CA VAL A 191 -2.22 -11.28 2.69
C VAL A 191 -3.06 -10.52 1.67
N ARG A 192 -2.59 -10.33 0.43
CA ARG A 192 -3.43 -9.74 -0.63
C ARG A 192 -4.71 -10.51 -0.87
N ARG A 193 -4.64 -11.85 -0.85
CA ARG A 193 -5.78 -12.73 -1.12
C ARG A 193 -6.70 -12.91 0.09
N ARG A 194 -6.14 -13.02 1.30
CA ARG A 194 -6.90 -13.37 2.53
C ARG A 194 -7.12 -12.20 3.48
N GLY A 195 -6.47 -11.06 3.23
CA GLY A 195 -6.41 -9.94 4.15
C GLY A 195 -5.49 -10.18 5.34
N PHE A 196 -5.63 -9.31 6.34
CA PHE A 196 -4.92 -9.38 7.62
C PHE A 196 -5.90 -9.07 8.76
N VAL A 197 -5.52 -9.40 9.99
CA VAL A 197 -6.24 -9.08 11.21
C VAL A 197 -5.47 -8.00 11.97
N MET A 198 -6.18 -7.00 12.50
CA MET A 198 -5.58 -6.01 13.38
C MET A 198 -6.04 -6.25 14.82
N ILE A 199 -5.09 -6.37 15.74
CA ILE A 199 -5.34 -6.50 17.19
C ILE A 199 -4.90 -5.19 17.85
N VAL A 200 -5.79 -4.55 18.60
CA VAL A 200 -5.50 -3.27 19.26
C VAL A 200 -5.46 -3.45 20.77
N ASN A 201 -4.34 -3.10 21.39
CA ASN A 201 -4.22 -3.05 22.85
C ASN A 201 -4.94 -1.81 23.40
N MET A 202 -6.18 -2.00 23.86
CA MET A 202 -7.02 -0.93 24.39
C MET A 202 -6.71 -0.58 25.86
N LYS A 203 -5.64 -1.12 26.47
CA LYS A 203 -5.21 -0.76 27.83
C LYS A 203 -4.58 0.63 27.87
N ILE A 204 -5.33 1.66 27.50
CA ILE A 204 -4.86 3.03 27.40
C ILE A 204 -5.03 3.72 28.76
N PRO A 205 -3.96 4.21 29.42
CA PRO A 205 -4.10 5.03 30.61
C PRO A 205 -4.91 6.29 30.26
N SER A 206 -6.07 6.46 30.89
CA SER A 206 -7.06 7.51 30.56
C SER A 206 -6.49 8.93 30.45
N LYS A 207 -5.42 9.21 31.21
CA LYS A 207 -4.75 10.52 31.26
C LYS A 207 -3.92 10.85 30.02
N LYS A 208 -3.35 9.86 29.32
CA LYS A 208 -2.40 10.10 28.20
C LYS A 208 -3.08 10.58 26.92
N TYR A 209 -4.37 10.29 26.73
CA TYR A 209 -5.12 10.58 25.50
C TYR A 209 -6.34 11.48 25.69
N ALA A 210 -6.56 12.03 26.89
CA ALA A 210 -7.72 12.86 27.19
C ALA A 210 -7.86 14.11 26.29
N ARG A 211 -6.78 14.52 25.61
CA ARG A 211 -6.74 15.67 24.69
C ARG A 211 -6.41 15.29 23.24
N SER A 212 -6.29 14.00 22.92
CA SER A 212 -5.89 13.57 21.59
C SER A 212 -7.11 13.39 20.67
N PRO A 213 -7.07 13.89 19.42
CA PRO A 213 -8.12 13.62 18.42
C PRO A 213 -8.21 12.12 18.04
N ILE A 214 -7.29 11.28 18.53
CA ILE A 214 -7.26 9.83 18.28
C ILE A 214 -8.51 9.10 18.77
N ARG A 215 -9.29 9.66 19.71
CA ARG A 215 -10.61 9.11 20.06
C ARG A 215 -11.58 9.03 18.86
N ALA A 216 -11.34 9.79 17.79
CA ALA A 216 -12.15 9.75 16.57
C ALA A 216 -11.60 8.76 15.50
N LEU A 217 -10.40 8.19 15.71
CA LEU A 217 -9.75 7.26 14.78
C LEU A 217 -9.86 5.78 15.22
N LEU A 218 -10.24 5.54 16.48
CA LEU A 218 -10.61 4.22 17.02
C LEU A 218 -12.14 4.09 17.01
#